data_AF-A0A935UDZ1-F1
#
_entry.id   AF-A0A935UDZ1-F1
#
_cell.length_a   1.000
_cell.length_b   1.000
_cell.length_c   1.000
_cell.angle_alpha   90.00
_cell.angle_beta   90.00
_cell.angle_gamma   90.00
#
_symmetry.space_group_name_H-M   'P 1'
#
loop_
_entity.id
_entity.type
_entity.pdbx_description
1 polymer ?
#
loop_
_entity_poly.entity_id
_entity_poly.type
_entity_poly.pdbx_seq_one_letter_code
_entity_poly.pdbx_strand_id
1 'polypeptide(L)'
;MRRAPFALAALILAAAWPAAAKLPCAAKDRACLLKAAMKNPVRTLDFWAKRLADPVAERIGPAPQELVDYLEIDNAVNGFPEKPRVAKLSPEFLVDARGALADLLPVLRKVAGPTFAGVYFVEDLGGTGFTDAVRDKPGAGPKAAYIVLDAKVLEHHRANGWATWKENTPFKPGGGWKLEATIEEPAEDTRRSAIRYILLHEFGHVVAATRTLHPMWDLAPRDLPAGGKWPFFELSGPSTG
;
A
#
# COMPACT_ATOMS: atom_id res chain seq x y z
N MET A 1 -22.43 9.90 65.30
CA MET A 1 -21.61 9.37 64.19
C MET A 1 -22.14 9.95 62.88
N ARG A 2 -21.47 10.95 62.29
CA ARG A 2 -21.84 11.57 61.00
C ARG A 2 -20.88 11.06 59.92
N ARG A 3 -21.40 10.42 58.87
CA ARG A 3 -20.64 10.04 57.67
C ARG A 3 -20.69 11.19 56.66
N ALA A 4 -19.53 11.57 56.13
CA ALA A 4 -19.39 12.52 55.03
C ALA A 4 -19.59 11.81 53.67
N PRO A 5 -20.10 12.48 52.61
CA PRO A 5 -20.18 11.91 51.29
C PRO A 5 -18.87 12.13 50.52
N PHE A 6 -18.34 11.06 49.92
CA PHE A 6 -17.26 11.13 48.93
C PHE A 6 -17.84 11.55 47.57
N ALA A 7 -17.34 12.65 47.02
CA ALA A 7 -17.59 13.02 45.63
C ALA A 7 -16.52 12.36 44.74
N LEU A 8 -16.94 11.48 43.84
CA LEU A 8 -16.10 10.92 42.78
C LEU A 8 -15.97 11.95 41.66
N ALA A 9 -14.78 12.49 41.44
CA ALA A 9 -14.48 13.28 40.25
C ALA A 9 -14.13 12.34 39.10
N ALA A 10 -14.93 12.35 38.03
CA ALA A 10 -14.63 11.65 36.80
C ALA A 10 -13.62 12.46 35.98
N LEU A 11 -12.39 11.96 35.83
CA LEU A 11 -11.43 12.48 34.86
C LEU A 11 -11.85 12.01 33.45
N ILE A 12 -12.30 12.96 32.63
CA ILE A 12 -12.45 12.76 31.19
C ILE A 12 -11.06 12.97 30.57
N LEU A 13 -10.35 11.89 30.24
CA LEU A 13 -9.19 11.97 29.35
C LEU A 13 -9.68 12.19 27.92
N ALA A 14 -9.53 13.42 27.42
CA ALA A 14 -9.64 13.70 26.00
C ALA A 14 -8.49 13.00 25.26
N ALA A 15 -8.81 12.01 24.43
CA ALA A 15 -7.83 11.39 23.54
C ALA A 15 -7.42 12.44 22.49
N ALA A 16 -6.18 12.92 22.58
CA ALA A 16 -5.60 13.79 21.55
C ALA A 16 -5.39 12.96 20.27
N TRP A 17 -6.15 13.27 19.22
CA TRP A 17 -5.86 12.75 17.88
C TRP A 17 -4.55 13.39 17.38
N PRO A 18 -3.63 12.61 16.77
CA PRO A 18 -2.47 13.20 16.12
C PRO A 18 -2.95 14.16 15.02
N ALA A 19 -2.41 15.38 15.03
CA ALA A 19 -2.68 16.37 14.01
C ALA A 19 -2.19 15.82 12.65
N ALA A 20 -3.00 16.02 11.60
CA ALA A 20 -2.59 15.70 10.23
C ALA A 20 -1.26 16.37 9.92
N ALA A 21 -0.36 15.64 9.26
CA ALA A 21 0.93 16.17 8.86
C ALA A 21 0.73 17.38 7.95
N LYS A 22 1.42 18.48 8.24
CA LYS A 22 1.41 19.63 7.34
C LYS A 22 2.32 19.30 6.17
N LEU A 23 1.78 19.32 4.96
CA LEU A 23 2.57 19.22 3.73
C LEU A 23 3.78 20.17 3.81
N PRO A 24 4.96 19.73 3.35
CA PRO A 24 6.19 20.53 3.45
C PRO A 24 6.15 21.80 2.58
N CYS A 25 5.17 21.92 1.69
CA CYS A 25 4.90 23.08 0.87
C CYS A 25 3.42 23.16 0.48
N ALA A 26 3.04 24.25 -0.21
CA ALA A 26 1.68 24.43 -0.70
C ALA A 26 1.27 23.27 -1.61
N ALA A 27 0.04 22.77 -1.46
CA ALA A 27 -0.47 21.63 -2.23
C ALA A 27 -0.41 21.83 -3.77
N LYS A 28 -0.40 23.07 -4.24
CA LYS A 28 -0.30 23.42 -5.67
C LYS A 28 1.15 23.47 -6.18
N ASP A 29 2.15 23.47 -5.30
CA ASP A 29 3.56 23.51 -5.68
C ASP A 29 4.08 22.08 -5.94
N ARG A 30 3.69 21.55 -7.10
CA ARG A 30 4.06 20.18 -7.51
C ARG A 30 5.57 19.96 -7.57
N ALA A 31 6.34 20.97 -7.97
CA ALA A 31 7.80 20.86 -8.08
C ALA A 31 8.45 20.69 -6.70
N CYS A 32 7.99 21.46 -5.71
CA CYS A 32 8.42 21.28 -4.33
C CYS A 32 8.01 19.91 -3.79
N LEU A 33 6.76 19.50 -3.97
CA LEU A 33 6.25 18.23 -3.44
C LEU A 33 6.99 17.02 -4.05
N LEU A 34 7.28 17.03 -5.35
CA LEU A 34 8.12 16.02 -5.99
C LEU A 34 9.51 15.93 -5.37
N LYS A 35 10.14 17.09 -5.11
CA LYS A 35 11.45 17.14 -4.44
C LYS A 35 11.39 16.60 -3.00
N ALA A 36 10.29 16.87 -2.29
CA ALA A 36 10.06 16.32 -0.96
C ALA A 36 9.86 14.79 -1.00
N ALA A 37 9.01 14.30 -1.90
CA ALA A 37 8.75 12.88 -2.11
C ALA A 37 10.03 12.10 -2.46
N MET A 38 10.85 12.60 -3.39
CA MET A 38 12.12 11.97 -3.78
C MET A 38 13.16 11.89 -2.64
N LYS A 39 13.10 12.81 -1.68
CA LYS A 39 14.02 12.87 -0.54
C LYS A 39 13.45 12.20 0.72
N ASN A 40 12.24 11.65 0.65
CA ASN A 40 11.58 11.10 1.82
C ASN A 40 12.35 9.85 2.32
N PRO A 41 12.66 9.75 3.63
CA PRO A 41 13.35 8.60 4.21
C PRO A 41 12.72 7.24 3.88
N VAL A 42 11.39 7.15 3.73
CA VAL A 42 10.73 5.87 3.43
C VAL A 42 11.11 5.30 2.06
N ARG A 43 11.79 6.07 1.21
CA ARG A 43 12.33 5.61 -0.07
C ARG A 43 13.79 5.15 0.03
N THR A 44 14.38 5.15 1.21
CA THR A 44 15.79 4.76 1.43
C THR A 44 15.92 3.44 2.19
N LEU A 45 17.00 2.69 1.93
CA LEU A 45 17.26 1.44 2.65
C LEU A 45 17.45 1.66 4.14
N ASP A 46 18.09 2.76 4.54
CA ASP A 46 18.37 3.05 5.95
C ASP A 46 17.10 3.07 6.81
N PHE A 47 16.00 3.63 6.28
CA PHE A 47 14.71 3.65 6.97
C PHE A 47 14.17 2.23 7.20
N TRP A 48 14.34 1.35 6.21
CA TRP A 48 13.82 -0.02 6.25
C TRP A 48 14.79 -1.06 6.80
N ALA A 49 16.03 -0.69 7.11
CA ALA A 49 17.10 -1.63 7.46
C ALA A 49 16.71 -2.60 8.59
N LYS A 50 16.06 -2.08 9.63
CA LYS A 50 15.56 -2.91 10.75
C LYS A 50 14.50 -3.91 10.28
N ARG A 51 13.53 -3.46 9.47
CA ARG A 51 12.45 -4.32 8.96
C ARG A 51 12.94 -5.37 7.99
N LEU A 52 13.94 -5.04 7.18
CA LEU A 52 14.58 -5.98 6.27
C LEU A 52 15.38 -7.07 7.02
N ALA A 53 15.73 -6.85 8.29
CA ALA A 53 16.35 -7.87 9.14
C ALA A 53 15.32 -8.80 9.82
N ASP A 54 14.09 -8.34 10.06
CA ASP A 54 13.01 -9.15 10.64
C ASP A 54 12.62 -10.32 9.71
N PRO A 55 12.10 -11.45 10.22
CA PRO A 55 11.54 -12.50 9.36
C PRO A 55 10.42 -11.95 8.45
N VAL A 56 10.37 -12.36 7.18
CA VAL A 56 9.38 -11.87 6.19
C VAL A 56 7.93 -11.97 6.69
N ALA A 57 7.61 -13.02 7.44
CA ALA A 57 6.28 -13.24 8.01
C ALA A 57 5.86 -12.18 9.05
N GLU A 58 6.82 -11.47 9.62
CA GLU A 58 6.62 -10.46 10.67
C GLU A 58 6.63 -9.03 10.11
N ARG A 59 6.97 -8.86 8.82
CA ARG A 59 7.00 -7.57 8.13
C ARG A 59 5.60 -7.12 7.70
N ILE A 60 4.67 -7.05 8.66
CA ILE A 60 3.27 -6.70 8.41
C ILE A 60 2.67 -5.94 9.59
N GLY A 61 1.96 -4.84 9.32
CA GLY A 61 1.30 -4.06 10.37
C GLY A 61 0.79 -2.70 9.92
N PRO A 62 0.39 -1.82 10.85
CA PRO A 62 0.05 -0.44 10.50
C PRO A 62 1.29 0.28 9.94
N ALA A 63 1.07 1.19 8.99
CA ALA A 63 2.13 2.02 8.46
C ALA A 63 2.73 2.91 9.55
N PRO A 64 4.08 3.08 9.58
CA PRO A 64 4.70 4.11 10.42
C PRO A 64 4.27 5.50 9.95
N GLN A 65 4.33 6.50 10.84
CA GLN A 65 3.85 7.86 10.54
C GLN A 65 4.60 8.48 9.34
N GLU A 66 5.91 8.22 9.22
CA GLU A 66 6.73 8.72 8.12
C GLU A 66 6.24 8.21 6.74
N LEU A 67 5.68 7.00 6.70
CA LEU A 67 5.09 6.45 5.48
C LEU A 67 3.73 7.10 5.19
N VAL A 68 2.92 7.37 6.21
CA VAL A 68 1.67 8.12 6.05
C VAL A 68 1.94 9.53 5.50
N ASP A 69 2.92 10.22 6.07
CA ASP A 69 3.33 11.57 5.64
C ASP A 69 3.82 11.57 4.18
N TYR A 70 4.57 10.53 3.80
CA TYR A 70 4.99 10.32 2.41
C TYR A 70 3.80 10.15 1.47
N LEU A 71 2.84 9.29 1.82
CA LEU A 71 1.67 9.01 0.99
C LEU A 71 0.78 10.24 0.83
N GLU A 72 0.68 11.11 1.85
CA GLU A 72 -0.02 12.38 1.70
C GLU A 72 0.67 13.32 0.68
N ILE A 73 2.01 13.35 0.68
CA ILE A 73 2.77 14.10 -0.33
C ILE A 73 2.54 13.47 -1.72
N ASP A 74 2.60 12.15 -1.84
CA ASP A 74 2.39 11.44 -3.11
C ASP A 74 0.99 11.68 -3.68
N ASN A 75 -0.05 11.58 -2.84
CA ASN A 75 -1.42 11.93 -3.23
C ASN A 75 -1.52 13.37 -3.73
N ALA A 76 -0.92 14.33 -3.01
CA ALA A 76 -0.92 15.72 -3.44
C ALA A 76 -0.17 15.94 -4.77
N VAL A 77 0.94 15.25 -5.01
CA VAL A 77 1.68 15.29 -6.29
C VAL A 77 0.83 14.79 -7.45
N ASN A 78 0.05 13.74 -7.21
CA ASN A 78 -0.78 13.06 -8.20
C ASN A 78 -2.20 13.65 -8.31
N GLY A 79 -2.54 14.63 -7.47
CA GLY A 79 -3.83 15.32 -7.48
C GLY A 79 -4.97 14.54 -6.82
N PHE A 80 -4.66 13.52 -6.02
CA PHE A 80 -5.63 12.76 -5.24
C PHE A 80 -6.08 13.56 -4.01
N PRO A 81 -7.39 13.73 -3.77
CA PRO A 81 -7.90 14.48 -2.63
C PRO A 81 -7.76 13.73 -1.29
N GLU A 82 -7.57 12.41 -1.32
CA GLU A 82 -7.54 11.55 -0.14
C GLU A 82 -6.35 11.83 0.77
N LYS A 83 -6.56 11.64 2.07
CA LYS A 83 -5.62 11.99 3.14
C LYS A 83 -5.26 10.75 3.95
N PRO A 84 -4.21 10.03 3.54
CA PRO A 84 -3.77 8.82 4.21
C PRO A 84 -3.58 9.05 5.71
N ARG A 85 -4.00 8.09 6.51
CA ARG A 85 -3.81 8.09 7.97
C ARG A 85 -3.42 6.71 8.48
N VAL A 86 -2.81 6.68 9.67
CA VAL A 86 -2.45 5.43 10.34
C VAL A 86 -3.71 4.60 10.55
N ALA A 87 -3.68 3.34 10.09
CA ALA A 87 -4.81 2.43 10.24
C ALA A 87 -4.97 1.93 11.67
N LYS A 88 -6.21 1.81 12.12
CA LYS A 88 -6.57 1.09 13.35
C LYS A 88 -7.01 -0.32 13.00
N LEU A 89 -6.10 -1.28 13.13
CA LEU A 89 -6.37 -2.66 12.74
C LEU A 89 -6.99 -3.45 13.89
N SER A 90 -8.13 -4.09 13.63
CA SER A 90 -8.70 -5.06 14.56
C SER A 90 -7.85 -6.35 14.62
N PRO A 91 -7.89 -7.11 15.73
CA PRO A 91 -7.22 -8.40 15.82
C PRO A 91 -7.64 -9.38 14.72
N GLU A 92 -8.93 -9.42 14.37
CA GLU A 92 -9.44 -10.28 13.29
C GLU A 92 -8.89 -9.88 11.92
N PHE A 93 -8.80 -8.58 11.64
CA PHE A 93 -8.18 -8.10 10.41
C PHE A 93 -6.71 -8.55 10.32
N LEU A 94 -5.96 -8.44 11.42
CA LEU A 94 -4.57 -8.89 11.48
C LEU A 94 -4.44 -10.40 11.27
N VAL A 95 -5.39 -11.21 11.76
CA VAL A 95 -5.42 -12.66 11.49
C VAL A 95 -5.58 -12.92 10.01
N ASP A 96 -6.54 -12.28 9.35
CA ASP A 96 -6.76 -12.44 7.91
C ASP A 96 -5.56 -11.97 7.08
N ALA A 97 -5.01 -10.80 7.41
CA ALA A 97 -3.87 -10.22 6.71
C ALA A 97 -2.62 -11.09 6.84
N ARG A 98 -2.33 -11.60 8.04
CA ARG A 98 -1.22 -12.54 8.27
C ARG A 98 -1.45 -13.88 7.59
N GLY A 99 -2.69 -14.37 7.59
CA GLY A 99 -3.07 -15.59 6.86
C GLY A 99 -2.84 -15.44 5.35
N ALA A 100 -3.29 -14.33 4.76
CA ALA A 100 -3.09 -14.03 3.34
C ALA A 100 -1.61 -13.93 2.96
N LEU A 101 -0.80 -13.25 3.79
CA LEU A 101 0.65 -13.21 3.58
C LEU A 101 1.26 -14.62 3.69
N ALA A 102 0.85 -15.41 4.69
CA ALA A 102 1.33 -16.77 4.93
C ALA A 102 1.08 -17.71 3.73
N ASP A 103 -0.07 -17.57 3.06
CA ASP A 103 -0.40 -18.35 1.85
C ASP A 103 0.61 -18.10 0.72
N LEU A 104 1.17 -16.89 0.64
CA LEU A 104 2.10 -16.47 -0.41
C LEU A 104 3.57 -16.59 0.01
N LEU A 105 3.87 -16.78 1.30
CA LEU A 105 5.23 -16.83 1.84
C LEU A 105 6.18 -17.80 1.11
N PRO A 106 5.78 -19.04 0.75
CA PRO A 106 6.69 -19.97 0.09
C PRO A 106 7.27 -19.41 -1.22
N VAL A 107 6.43 -18.78 -2.03
CA VAL A 107 6.84 -18.17 -3.30
C VAL A 107 7.58 -16.87 -3.04
N LEU A 108 7.03 -16.00 -2.18
CA LEU A 108 7.60 -14.70 -1.85
C LEU A 108 9.04 -14.81 -1.36
N ARG A 109 9.32 -15.74 -0.43
CA ARG A 109 10.67 -15.98 0.10
C ARG A 109 11.67 -16.32 -1.00
N LYS A 110 11.26 -17.07 -2.02
CA LYS A 110 12.10 -17.48 -3.14
C LYS A 110 12.39 -16.31 -4.10
N VAL A 111 11.41 -15.46 -4.37
CA VAL A 111 11.51 -14.45 -5.45
C VAL A 111 11.94 -13.08 -4.97
N ALA A 112 11.50 -12.64 -3.78
CA ALA A 112 11.70 -11.27 -3.29
C ALA A 112 11.90 -11.17 -1.76
N GLY A 113 11.98 -12.27 -1.01
CA GLY A 113 12.09 -12.26 0.45
C GLY A 113 13.18 -11.32 1.01
N PRO A 114 14.43 -11.37 0.52
CA PRO A 114 15.50 -10.48 0.98
C PRO A 114 15.28 -8.99 0.64
N THR A 115 14.48 -8.70 -0.38
CA THR A 115 14.24 -7.35 -0.92
C THR A 115 12.85 -6.81 -0.58
N PHE A 116 12.07 -7.52 0.23
CA PHE A 116 10.71 -7.14 0.57
C PHE A 116 10.63 -6.52 1.98
N ALA A 117 10.42 -5.21 2.06
CA ALA A 117 10.42 -4.48 3.33
C ALA A 117 9.17 -4.74 4.18
N GLY A 118 8.02 -5.03 3.56
CA GLY A 118 6.80 -5.43 4.28
C GLY A 118 5.49 -4.99 3.64
N VAL A 119 4.38 -5.38 4.28
CA VAL A 119 3.02 -4.91 4.00
C VAL A 119 2.58 -3.95 5.09
N TYR A 120 2.16 -2.76 4.73
CA TYR A 120 1.74 -1.72 5.66
C TYR A 120 0.31 -1.29 5.41
N PHE A 121 -0.44 -1.02 6.47
CA PHE A 121 -1.85 -0.62 6.35
C PHE A 121 -2.05 0.85 6.72
N VAL A 122 -2.83 1.54 5.88
CA VAL A 122 -3.31 2.90 6.09
C VAL A 122 -4.83 2.93 5.91
N GLU A 123 -5.45 4.07 6.17
CA GLU A 123 -6.82 4.37 5.74
C GLU A 123 -6.79 5.62 4.86
N ASP A 124 -7.77 5.74 3.96
CA ASP A 124 -7.94 6.91 3.08
C ASP A 124 -6.75 7.08 2.11
N LEU A 125 -6.34 5.98 1.48
CA LEU A 125 -5.25 5.95 0.50
C LEU A 125 -5.63 6.59 -0.83
N GLY A 126 -6.91 6.52 -1.24
CA GLY A 126 -7.37 6.85 -2.60
C GLY A 126 -7.42 5.65 -3.55
N GLY A 127 -7.10 4.45 -3.06
CA GLY A 127 -7.16 3.20 -3.79
C GLY A 127 -7.17 2.00 -2.85
N THR A 128 -6.91 0.81 -3.37
CA THR A 128 -6.78 -0.40 -2.54
C THR A 128 -5.34 -0.67 -2.13
N GLY A 129 -4.41 -0.48 -3.06
CA GLY A 129 -3.01 -0.87 -2.90
C GLY A 129 -2.08 0.14 -3.54
N PHE A 130 -0.87 0.19 -3.00
CA PHE A 130 0.23 1.01 -3.48
C PHE A 130 1.53 0.24 -3.23
N THR A 131 2.43 0.22 -4.21
CA THR A 131 3.77 -0.36 -4.07
C THR A 131 4.81 0.68 -4.49
N ASP A 132 5.86 0.85 -3.70
CA ASP A 132 6.98 1.72 -4.07
C ASP A 132 8.32 1.04 -3.78
N ALA A 133 9.31 1.50 -4.53
CA ALA A 133 10.67 1.01 -4.48
C ALA A 133 11.51 1.79 -3.46
N VAL A 134 12.41 1.05 -2.82
CA VAL A 134 13.39 1.54 -1.87
C VAL A 134 14.77 1.50 -2.54
N ARG A 135 15.54 2.57 -2.41
CA ARG A 135 16.84 2.76 -3.06
C ARG A 135 17.93 3.02 -2.01
N ASP A 136 19.20 2.78 -2.33
CA ASP A 136 20.31 3.13 -1.42
C ASP A 136 20.34 4.63 -1.13
N LYS A 137 20.16 5.41 -2.20
CA LYS A 137 20.13 6.87 -2.20
C LYS A 137 19.24 7.35 -3.34
N PRO A 138 18.74 8.61 -3.30
CA PRO A 138 17.95 9.17 -4.39
C PRO A 138 18.65 9.01 -5.74
N GLY A 139 17.93 8.52 -6.75
CA GLY A 139 18.45 8.28 -8.11
C GLY A 139 19.22 6.96 -8.32
N ALA A 140 19.53 6.19 -7.27
CA ALA A 140 20.10 4.86 -7.42
C ALA A 140 19.04 3.83 -7.85
N GLY A 141 19.44 2.70 -8.44
CA GLY A 141 18.53 1.61 -8.77
C GLY A 141 17.79 1.06 -7.53
N PRO A 142 16.58 0.52 -7.70
CA PRO A 142 15.81 -0.08 -6.62
C PRO A 142 16.55 -1.28 -6.00
N LYS A 143 16.44 -1.41 -4.68
CA LYS A 143 17.08 -2.45 -3.86
C LYS A 143 16.11 -3.24 -3.03
N ALA A 144 15.00 -2.62 -2.65
CA ALA A 144 13.90 -3.26 -1.96
C ALA A 144 12.58 -2.61 -2.40
N ALA A 145 11.45 -3.14 -1.92
CA ALA A 145 10.14 -2.53 -2.10
C ALA A 145 9.23 -2.87 -0.92
N TYR A 146 8.20 -2.06 -0.71
CA TYR A 146 7.15 -2.28 0.28
C TYR A 146 5.78 -2.14 -0.37
N ILE A 147 4.77 -2.72 0.27
CA ILE A 147 3.37 -2.66 -0.15
C ILE A 147 2.59 -1.88 0.91
N VAL A 148 1.65 -1.06 0.48
CA VAL A 148 0.68 -0.37 1.31
C VAL A 148 -0.72 -0.77 0.87
N LEU A 149 -1.59 -1.12 1.81
CA LEU A 149 -3.00 -1.44 1.56
C LEU A 149 -3.93 -0.53 2.38
N ASP A 150 -5.07 -0.18 1.80
CA ASP A 150 -6.12 0.55 2.52
C ASP A 150 -6.97 -0.43 3.35
N ALA A 151 -6.80 -0.38 4.68
CA ALA A 151 -7.51 -1.25 5.60
C ALA A 151 -9.02 -1.00 5.59
N LYS A 152 -9.45 0.25 5.43
CA LYS A 152 -10.88 0.60 5.49
C LYS A 152 -11.63 0.07 4.27
N VAL A 153 -11.01 0.13 3.08
CA VAL A 153 -11.54 -0.54 1.89
C VAL A 153 -11.69 -2.04 2.16
N LEU A 154 -10.66 -2.67 2.70
CA LEU A 154 -10.63 -4.12 2.95
C LEU A 154 -11.55 -4.58 4.09
N GLU A 155 -11.88 -3.71 5.05
CA GLU A 155 -12.87 -3.98 6.08
C GLU A 155 -14.29 -4.11 5.52
N HIS A 156 -14.59 -3.40 4.43
CA HIS A 156 -15.92 -3.35 3.84
C HIS A 156 -16.16 -4.40 2.74
N HIS A 157 -15.14 -5.16 2.34
CA HIS A 157 -15.25 -6.07 1.22
C HIS A 157 -14.74 -7.49 1.51
N ARG A 158 -15.46 -8.47 0.96
CA ARG A 158 -14.98 -9.83 0.67
C ARG A 158 -14.39 -9.86 -0.74
N ALA A 159 -13.77 -10.95 -1.17
CA ALA A 159 -13.03 -11.05 -2.43
C ALA A 159 -13.85 -10.62 -3.67
N ASN A 160 -15.03 -11.21 -3.87
CA ASN A 160 -15.87 -10.92 -5.05
C ASN A 160 -16.46 -9.50 -4.99
N GLY A 161 -16.85 -9.07 -3.79
CA GLY A 161 -17.34 -7.71 -3.55
C GLY A 161 -16.28 -6.65 -3.83
N TRP A 162 -15.03 -6.89 -3.41
CA TRP A 162 -13.90 -6.02 -3.70
C TRP A 162 -13.60 -5.99 -5.20
N ALA A 163 -13.49 -7.15 -5.85
CA ALA A 163 -13.19 -7.23 -7.29
C ALA A 163 -14.25 -6.50 -8.11
N THR A 164 -15.52 -6.77 -7.81
CA THR A 164 -16.64 -6.07 -8.44
C THR A 164 -16.55 -4.56 -8.25
N TRP A 165 -16.35 -4.09 -7.01
CA TRP A 165 -16.20 -2.65 -6.75
C TRP A 165 -15.03 -2.05 -7.54
N LYS A 166 -13.87 -2.71 -7.54
CA LYS A 166 -12.65 -2.22 -8.18
C LYS A 166 -12.81 -2.11 -9.69
N GLU A 167 -13.34 -3.15 -10.34
CA GLU A 167 -13.56 -3.18 -11.79
C GLU A 167 -14.58 -2.14 -12.26
N ASN A 168 -15.49 -1.69 -11.38
CA ASN A 168 -16.43 -0.62 -11.73
C ASN A 168 -15.82 0.80 -11.60
N THR A 169 -14.64 0.98 -10.98
CA THR A 169 -14.04 2.32 -10.75
C THR A 169 -13.73 3.15 -12.01
N PRO A 170 -13.38 2.58 -13.18
CA PRO A 170 -13.18 3.36 -14.40
C PRO A 170 -14.48 3.88 -15.03
N PHE A 171 -15.63 3.35 -14.62
CA PHE A 171 -16.92 3.64 -15.26
C PHE A 171 -17.69 4.73 -14.49
N LYS A 172 -18.34 5.62 -15.24
CA LYS A 172 -19.28 6.59 -14.65
C LYS A 172 -20.55 5.87 -14.19
N PRO A 173 -21.07 6.17 -12.99
CA PRO A 173 -22.37 5.68 -12.56
C PRO A 173 -23.49 6.08 -13.55
N GLY A 174 -24.54 5.25 -13.65
CA GLY A 174 -25.78 5.62 -14.35
C GLY A 174 -25.88 5.21 -15.82
N GLY A 175 -24.90 4.49 -16.37
CA GLY A 175 -24.93 4.00 -17.76
C GLY A 175 -25.84 2.80 -18.04
N GLY A 176 -26.58 2.30 -17.05
CA GLY A 176 -27.46 1.12 -17.17
C GLY A 176 -26.73 -0.23 -17.20
N TRP A 177 -25.40 -0.23 -17.15
CA TRP A 177 -24.56 -1.44 -17.10
C TRP A 177 -23.86 -1.52 -15.74
N LYS A 178 -23.74 -2.75 -15.22
CA LYS A 178 -22.98 -3.07 -14.01
C LYS A 178 -22.08 -4.26 -14.34
N LEU A 179 -20.80 -4.15 -14.00
CA LEU A 179 -19.88 -5.28 -14.07
C LEU A 179 -19.93 -6.03 -12.75
N GLU A 180 -19.93 -7.36 -12.80
CA GLU A 180 -19.80 -8.23 -11.63
C GLU A 180 -18.59 -9.15 -11.86
N ALA A 181 -17.69 -9.19 -10.88
CA ALA A 181 -16.47 -9.96 -10.95
C ALA A 181 -16.46 -11.01 -9.83
N THR A 182 -16.22 -12.25 -10.22
CA THR A 182 -16.06 -13.38 -9.31
C THR A 182 -14.63 -13.88 -9.43
N ILE A 183 -13.88 -13.79 -8.33
CA ILE A 183 -12.50 -14.26 -8.22
C ILE A 183 -12.36 -15.45 -7.25
N GLU A 184 -13.39 -15.72 -6.45
CA GLU A 184 -13.43 -16.83 -5.49
C GLU A 184 -14.82 -17.47 -5.47
N GLU A 185 -14.86 -18.78 -5.20
CA GLU A 185 -16.11 -19.50 -4.94
C GLU A 185 -16.76 -19.02 -3.62
N PRO A 186 -18.09 -19.19 -3.41
CA PRO A 186 -18.78 -18.66 -2.23
C PRO A 186 -18.18 -19.08 -0.88
N ALA A 187 -17.61 -20.29 -0.79
CA ALA A 187 -16.96 -20.78 0.43
C ALA A 187 -15.64 -20.05 0.74
N GLU A 188 -14.94 -19.56 -0.29
CA GLU A 188 -13.63 -18.92 -0.20
C GLU A 188 -13.71 -17.40 -0.41
N ASP A 189 -14.88 -16.85 -0.75
CA ASP A 189 -15.13 -15.41 -0.85
C ASP A 189 -15.01 -14.80 0.54
N THR A 190 -13.79 -14.47 0.98
CA THR A 190 -13.49 -13.94 2.32
C THR A 190 -12.61 -12.70 2.21
N ARG A 191 -12.48 -11.94 3.29
CA ARG A 191 -11.51 -10.83 3.36
C ARG A 191 -10.07 -11.31 3.17
N ARG A 192 -9.70 -12.45 3.77
CA ARG A 192 -8.38 -13.07 3.56
C ARG A 192 -8.12 -13.33 2.08
N SER A 193 -9.08 -13.88 1.35
CA SER A 193 -8.94 -14.16 -0.08
C SER A 193 -8.82 -12.87 -0.91
N ALA A 194 -9.57 -11.82 -0.55
CA ALA A 194 -9.39 -10.49 -1.14
C ALA A 194 -7.96 -9.98 -0.95
N ILE A 195 -7.47 -9.99 0.31
CA ILE A 195 -6.11 -9.55 0.65
C ILE A 195 -5.08 -10.40 -0.09
N ARG A 196 -5.26 -11.72 -0.16
CA ARG A 196 -4.36 -12.64 -0.87
C ARG A 196 -4.26 -12.29 -2.35
N TYR A 197 -5.38 -12.05 -3.02
CA TYR A 197 -5.39 -11.67 -4.43
C TYR A 197 -4.67 -10.33 -4.66
N ILE A 198 -4.96 -9.34 -3.82
CA ILE A 198 -4.33 -8.02 -3.91
C ILE A 198 -2.83 -8.13 -3.65
N LEU A 199 -2.42 -8.84 -2.61
CA LEU A 199 -1.00 -9.06 -2.32
C LEU A 199 -0.29 -9.77 -3.48
N LEU A 200 -0.93 -10.74 -4.14
CA LEU A 200 -0.37 -11.37 -5.33
C LEU A 200 -0.11 -10.35 -6.45
N HIS A 201 -1.06 -9.44 -6.70
CA HIS A 201 -0.89 -8.33 -7.64
C HIS A 201 0.28 -7.43 -7.24
N GLU A 202 0.29 -6.95 -5.99
CA GLU A 202 1.32 -6.03 -5.48
C GLU A 202 2.71 -6.68 -5.42
N PHE A 203 2.80 -7.99 -5.17
CA PHE A 203 4.06 -8.71 -5.28
C PHE A 203 4.60 -8.74 -6.71
N GLY A 204 3.74 -8.69 -7.72
CA GLY A 204 4.15 -8.47 -9.10
C GLY A 204 5.00 -7.21 -9.23
N HIS A 205 4.56 -6.10 -8.63
CA HIS A 205 5.30 -4.83 -8.61
C HIS A 205 6.60 -4.92 -7.80
N VAL A 206 6.59 -5.58 -6.64
CA VAL A 206 7.80 -5.82 -5.83
C VAL A 206 8.86 -6.58 -6.63
N VAL A 207 8.47 -7.63 -7.34
CA VAL A 207 9.39 -8.43 -8.15
C VAL A 207 9.85 -7.61 -9.36
N ALA A 208 8.96 -6.88 -10.04
CA ALA A 208 9.31 -6.01 -11.17
C ALA A 208 10.29 -4.90 -10.78
N ALA A 209 10.16 -4.33 -9.57
CA ALA A 209 11.07 -3.32 -9.07
C ALA A 209 12.45 -3.90 -8.75
N THR A 210 12.51 -5.10 -8.18
CA THR A 210 13.75 -5.66 -7.62
C THR A 210 14.47 -6.61 -8.58
N ARG A 211 13.88 -6.90 -9.74
CA ARG A 211 14.40 -7.80 -10.77
C ARG A 211 14.25 -7.16 -12.15
N THR A 212 15.12 -7.55 -13.09
CA THR A 212 15.03 -7.10 -14.49
C THR A 212 13.95 -7.88 -15.26
N LEU A 213 12.69 -7.75 -14.88
CA LEU A 213 11.56 -8.42 -15.54
C LEU A 213 10.73 -7.50 -16.44
N HIS A 214 10.65 -6.24 -16.06
CA HIS A 214 9.87 -5.20 -16.72
C HIS A 214 10.62 -3.87 -16.56
N PRO A 215 10.45 -2.88 -17.46
CA PRO A 215 10.90 -1.53 -17.17
C PRO A 215 10.30 -0.99 -15.87
N MET A 216 11.04 -0.11 -15.20
CA MET A 216 10.52 0.62 -14.05
C MET A 216 9.32 1.48 -14.47
N TRP A 217 8.26 1.49 -13.66
CA TRP A 217 7.03 2.23 -13.93
C TRP A 217 7.20 3.76 -13.90
N ASP A 218 8.31 4.26 -13.36
CA ASP A 218 8.66 5.68 -13.35
C ASP A 218 9.44 6.15 -14.59
N LEU A 219 9.74 5.24 -15.54
CA LEU A 219 10.34 5.57 -16.82
C LEU A 219 9.26 5.85 -17.87
N ALA A 220 9.38 6.98 -18.57
CA ALA A 220 8.50 7.25 -19.69
C ALA A 220 8.80 6.26 -20.85
N PRO A 221 7.80 5.82 -21.63
CA PRO A 221 8.01 4.87 -22.72
C PRO A 221 9.09 5.27 -23.73
N ARG A 222 9.25 6.58 -23.98
CA ARG A 222 10.29 7.13 -24.87
C ARG A 222 11.73 6.99 -24.33
N ASP A 223 11.86 6.82 -23.02
CA ASP A 223 13.13 6.75 -22.31
C ASP A 223 13.53 5.28 -22.04
N LEU A 224 12.76 4.31 -22.58
CA LEU A 224 13.09 2.90 -22.50
C LEU A 224 14.34 2.60 -23.34
N PRO A 225 15.38 1.98 -22.76
CA PRO A 225 16.58 1.66 -23.51
C PRO A 225 16.28 0.65 -24.62
N ALA A 226 16.73 0.96 -25.83
CA ALA A 226 16.61 0.06 -26.97
C ALA A 226 17.33 -1.27 -26.67
N GLY A 227 16.65 -2.40 -26.92
CA GLY A 227 17.21 -3.74 -26.68
C GLY A 227 17.18 -4.21 -25.22
N GLY A 228 16.41 -3.55 -24.35
CA GLY A 228 16.15 -4.07 -23.00
C GLY A 228 15.52 -5.46 -23.05
N LYS A 229 16.19 -6.44 -22.43
CA LYS A 229 15.69 -7.82 -22.35
C LYS A 229 14.77 -7.96 -21.15
N TRP A 230 13.52 -7.56 -21.32
CA TRP A 230 12.47 -7.75 -20.33
C TRP A 230 11.58 -8.90 -20.78
N PRO A 231 11.73 -10.10 -20.19
CA PRO A 231 11.11 -11.33 -20.73
C PRO A 231 9.59 -11.29 -20.80
N PHE A 232 8.94 -10.35 -20.11
CA PHE A 232 7.48 -10.24 -20.06
C PHE A 232 6.94 -8.90 -20.59
N PHE A 233 7.80 -7.95 -20.96
CA PHE A 233 7.35 -6.62 -21.38
C PHE A 233 6.51 -6.67 -22.66
N GLU A 234 6.92 -7.48 -23.63
CA GLU A 234 6.19 -7.68 -24.89
C GLU A 234 4.80 -8.32 -24.69
N LEU A 235 4.59 -9.03 -23.58
CA LEU A 235 3.30 -9.65 -23.24
C LEU A 235 2.35 -8.71 -22.48
N SER A 236 2.85 -7.56 -22.02
CA SER A 236 2.15 -6.63 -21.12
C SER A 236 1.61 -5.38 -21.83
N GLY A 237 2.00 -5.14 -23.07
CA GLY A 237 1.44 -4.07 -23.91
C GLY A 237 0.20 -4.53 -24.67
N PRO A 238 -0.63 -3.61 -25.20
CA PRO A 238 -1.58 -3.99 -26.24
C PRO A 238 -0.77 -4.64 -27.36
N SER A 239 -1.13 -5.88 -27.72
CA SER A 239 -0.62 -6.51 -28.93
C SER A 239 -0.75 -5.49 -30.06
N THR A 240 0.36 -5.12 -30.69
CA THR A 240 0.33 -4.35 -31.93
C THR A 240 -0.34 -5.23 -32.99
N GLY A 241 -1.66 -5.10 -33.09
CA GLY A 241 -2.48 -5.52 -34.21
C GLY A 241 -2.80 -4.32 -35.06
#